data_AF-A0A930BBZ4-F1
#
_entry.id   AF-A0A930BBZ4-F1
#
_cell.length_a   1.000
_cell.length_b   1.000
_cell.length_c   1.000
_cell.angle_alpha   90.00
_cell.angle_beta   90.00
_cell.angle_gamma   90.00
#
_symmetry.space_group_name_H-M   'P 1'
#
loop_
_entity.id
_entity.type
_entity.pdbx_description
1 polymer ?
#
loop_
_entity_poly.entity_id
_entity_poly.type
_entity_poly.pdbx_seq_one_letter_code
_entity_poly.pdbx_strand_id
1 'polypeptide(L)' 'MKNKEETVLITAVDNGSTVELEINTTLPHEETKEMLAGAVCAVYGISDFHEGDVASFLEALADEYRKEERSPHSPLVN' A
#
# COMPACT_ATOMS: atom_id res chain seq x y z
N MET A 1 -1.72 25.89 9.58
CA MET A 1 -1.25 24.76 10.42
C MET A 1 -0.17 24.04 9.63
N LYS A 2 0.94 23.63 10.24
CA LYS A 2 1.87 22.70 9.57
C LYS A 2 1.22 21.33 9.62
N ASN A 3 1.00 20.72 8.46
CA ASN A 3 0.48 19.35 8.38
C ASN A 3 1.50 18.43 9.05
N LYS A 4 1.04 17.47 9.85
CA LYS A 4 1.91 16.50 10.50
C LYS A 4 2.49 15.60 9.41
N GLU A 5 3.81 15.40 9.40
CA GLU A 5 4.43 14.41 8.53
C GLU A 5 3.94 13.02 8.91
N GLU A 6 3.48 12.27 7.91
CA GLU A 6 3.07 10.88 7.99
C GLU A 6 4.03 10.05 7.13
N THR A 7 4.51 8.96 7.73
CA THR A 7 5.39 8.00 7.04
C THR A 7 4.53 6.81 6.63
N VAL A 8 4.47 6.55 5.32
CA VAL A 8 3.83 5.36 4.75
C VAL A 8 4.92 4.38 4.35
N LEU A 9 4.93 3.20 4.96
CA LEU A 9 5.83 2.10 4.61
C LEU A 9 5.09 1.12 3.69
N ILE A 10 5.63 0.91 2.50
CA ILE A 10 5.13 -0.08 1.54
C ILE A 10 6.15 -1.20 1.47
N THR A 11 5.73 -2.39 1.86
CA THR A 11 6.57 -3.59 1.84
C THR A 11 6.09 -4.52 0.73
N ALA A 12 6.94 -4.81 -0.23
CA ALA A 12 6.68 -5.77 -1.30
C ALA A 12 7.65 -6.96 -1.16
N VAL A 13 7.13 -8.17 -1.29
CA VAL A 13 7.95 -9.40 -1.26
C VAL A 13 7.94 -10.01 -2.66
N ASP A 14 9.11 -10.13 -3.28
CA ASP A 14 9.30 -10.85 -4.54
C ASP A 14 10.42 -11.88 -4.39
N ASN A 15 10.11 -13.15 -4.72
CA ASN A 15 11.09 -14.25 -4.74
C ASN A 15 11.97 -14.38 -3.48
N GLY A 16 11.41 -14.12 -2.29
CA GLY A 16 12.13 -14.18 -1.01
C GLY A 16 12.97 -12.94 -0.67
N SER A 17 12.90 -11.90 -1.49
CA SER A 17 13.46 -10.57 -1.20
C SER A 17 12.35 -9.63 -0.79
N THR A 18 12.59 -8.88 0.28
CA THR A 18 11.70 -7.80 0.73
C THR A 18 12.22 -6.47 0.18
N VAL A 19 11.39 -5.77 -0.58
CA VAL A 19 11.62 -4.38 -0.98
C VAL A 19 10.75 -3.50 -0.10
N GLU A 20 11.39 -2.63 0.68
CA GLU A 20 10.71 -1.64 1.51
C GLU A 20 10.83 -0.27 0.85
N LEU A 21 9.69 0.38 0.62
CA LEU A 21 9.59 1.75 0.15
C LEU A 21 9.00 2.62 1.26
N GLU A 22 9.81 3.53 1.78
CA GLU A 22 9.39 4.52 2.76
C GLU A 22 9.00 5.82 2.05
N ILE A 23 7.75 6.26 2.24
CA ILE A 23 7.24 7.52 1.70
C ILE A 23 6.96 8.45 2.88
N ASN A 24 7.73 9.54 2.95
CA ASN A 24 7.48 10.62 3.90
C ASN A 24 6.62 11.67 3.21
N THR A 25 5.39 11.86 3.70
CA THR A 25 4.42 12.77 3.10
C THR A 25 3.76 13.65 4.15
N THR A 26 3.42 14.87 3.77
CA THR A 26 2.55 15.75 4.56
C THR A 26 1.10 15.74 4.07
N LEU A 27 0.82 14.91 3.06
CA LEU A 27 -0.52 14.75 2.49
C LEU A 27 -1.38 13.91 3.44
N PRO A 28 -2.68 14.20 3.52
CA PRO A 28 -3.65 13.33 4.20
C PRO A 28 -3.64 11.91 3.63
N HIS A 29 -4.13 10.95 4.43
CA HIS A 29 -4.26 9.55 4.04
C HIS A 29 -5.02 9.36 2.72
N GLU A 30 -6.17 10.03 2.56
CA GLU A 30 -6.98 9.94 1.35
C GLU A 30 -6.23 10.45 0.10
N GLU A 31 -5.54 11.59 0.21
CA GLU A 31 -4.73 12.13 -0.90
C GLU A 31 -3.53 11.22 -1.21
N THR A 32 -2.96 10.56 -0.20
CA THR A 32 -1.86 9.61 -0.39
C THR A 32 -2.35 8.35 -1.10
N LYS A 33 -3.56 7.87 -0.78
CA LYS A 33 -4.19 6.73 -1.46
C LYS A 33 -4.44 7.02 -2.94
N GLU A 34 -4.98 8.20 -3.26
CA GLU A 34 -5.19 8.65 -4.64
C GLU A 34 -3.84 8.73 -5.39
N MET A 35 -2.82 9.35 -4.77
CA MET A 35 -1.48 9.43 -5.35
C MET A 35 -0.89 8.05 -5.67
N LEU A 36 -1.05 7.07 -4.78
CA LEU A 36 -0.56 5.71 -4.99
C LEU A 36 -1.35 4.99 -6.11
N ALA A 37 -2.66 5.16 -6.16
CA ALA A 37 -3.49 4.60 -7.21
C ALA A 37 -3.12 5.17 -8.59
N GLY A 38 -2.96 6.49 -8.69
CA GLY A 38 -2.50 7.15 -9.91
C GLY A 38 -1.11 6.67 -10.36
N ALA A 39 -0.18 6.48 -9.42
CA ALA A 39 1.15 5.94 -9.72
C ALA A 39 1.08 4.51 -10.28
N VAL A 40 0.26 3.64 -9.68
CA VAL A 40 0.02 2.27 -10.18
C VAL A 40 -0.60 2.32 -11.58
N CYS A 41 -1.60 3.16 -11.79
CA CYS A 41 -2.22 3.31 -13.10
C CYS A 41 -1.20 3.72 -14.18
N ALA A 42 -0.36 4.72 -13.89
CA ALA A 42 0.66 5.18 -14.82
C ALA A 42 1.70 4.10 -15.17
N VAL A 43 2.17 3.33 -14.17
CA VAL A 43 3.17 2.28 -14.36
C VAL A 43 2.63 1.13 -15.22
N TYR A 44 1.38 0.73 -15.01
CA TYR A 44 0.76 -0.40 -15.70
C TYR A 44 -0.04 -0.01 -16.94
N GLY A 45 -0.05 1.27 -17.33
CA GLY A 45 -0.81 1.77 -18.48
C GLY A 45 -2.33 1.62 -18.32
N ILE A 46 -2.83 1.68 -17.08
CA ILE A 46 -4.25 1.66 -16.76
C ILE A 46 -4.79 3.08 -16.95
N SER A 47 -5.98 3.21 -17.54
CA SER A 47 -6.65 4.51 -17.68
C SER A 47 -6.90 5.13 -16.31
N ASP A 48 -6.70 6.45 -16.21
CA ASP A 48 -7.10 7.30 -15.07
C ASP A 48 -8.57 7.14 -14.67
N PHE A 49 -9.46 6.79 -15.61
CA PHE A 49 -10.85 6.40 -15.33
C PHE A 49 -10.98 5.29 -14.27
N HIS A 50 -9.99 4.39 -14.15
CA HIS A 50 -9.98 3.29 -13.19
C HIS A 50 -9.22 3.61 -11.89
N GLU A 51 -8.75 4.84 -11.70
CA GLU A 51 -7.96 5.21 -10.51
C GLU A 51 -8.72 4.94 -9.20
N GLY A 52 -10.03 5.19 -9.18
CA GLY A 52 -10.90 4.84 -8.04
C GLY A 52 -10.97 3.33 -7.77
N ASP A 53 -11.12 2.52 -8.82
CA ASP A 53 -11.15 1.05 -8.70
C ASP A 53 -9.82 0.50 -8.16
N VAL A 54 -8.71 1.05 -8.66
CA VAL A 54 -7.35 0.70 -8.23
C VAL A 54 -7.11 1.13 -6.78
N ALA A 55 -7.56 2.32 -6.37
CA ALA A 55 -7.47 2.78 -4.99
C ALA A 55 -8.19 1.83 -4.03
N SER A 56 -9.43 1.44 -4.33
CA SER A 56 -10.20 0.48 -3.52
C SER A 56 -9.56 -0.90 -3.48
N PHE A 57 -8.99 -1.36 -4.60
CA PHE A 57 -8.26 -2.63 -4.65
C PHE A 57 -7.02 -2.63 -3.74
N LEU A 58 -6.22 -1.56 -3.80
CA LEU A 58 -5.02 -1.41 -2.96
C LEU A 58 -5.36 -1.35 -1.47
N GLU A 59 -6.47 -0.69 -1.11
CA GLU A 59 -6.99 -0.64 0.25
C GLU A 59 -7.41 -2.02 0.75
N ALA A 60 -8.17 -2.77 -0.05
CA ALA A 60 -8.57 -4.14 0.28
C ALA A 60 -7.35 -5.07 0.42
N LEU A 61 -6.34 -4.90 -0.41
CA LEU A 61 -5.09 -5.67 -0.35
C LEU A 61 -4.33 -5.36 0.96
N ALA A 62 -4.19 -4.08 1.32
CA ALA A 62 -3.53 -3.67 2.55
C ALA A 62 -4.26 -4.22 3.80
N ASP A 63 -5.58 -4.25 3.78
CA ASP A 63 -6.38 -4.83 4.86
C ASP A 63 -6.22 -6.34 4.97
N GLU A 64 -6.06 -7.06 3.86
CA GLU A 64 -5.81 -8.51 3.89
C GLU A 64 -4.43 -8.83 4.47
N TYR A 65 -3.38 -8.10 4.05
CA TYR A 65 -2.03 -8.24 4.63
C TYR A 65 -2.01 -7.98 6.13
N ARG A 66 -2.71 -6.96 6.61
CA ARG A 66 -2.83 -6.68 8.06
C ARG A 66 -3.49 -7.81 8.84
N LYS A 67 -4.41 -8.57 8.23
CA LYS A 67 -5.03 -9.74 8.87
C LYS A 67 -4.07 -10.92 8.91
N GLU A 68 -3.28 -11.14 7.85
CA GLU A 68 -2.27 -12.19 7.82
C GLU A 68 -1.20 -11.96 8.89
N GLU A 69 -0.69 -10.74 9.05
CA GLU A 69 0.27 -10.38 10.10
C GLU A 69 -0.29 -10.54 11.53
N ARG A 70 -1.61 -10.35 11.70
CA ARG A 70 -2.31 -10.54 12.98
C ARG A 70 -2.70 -11.97 13.27
N SER A 71 -2.70 -12.83 12.25
CA SER A 71 -2.98 -14.25 12.44
C SER A 71 -1.80 -14.84 13.20
N PRO A 72 -2.00 -15.48 14.37
CA PRO A 72 -0.90 -16.15 15.04
C PRO A 72 -0.40 -17.20 14.06
N HIS A 73 0.80 -17.00 13.49
CA HIS A 73 1.49 -18.06 12.78
C HIS A 73 1.42 -19.29 13.69
N SER A 74 0.61 -20.27 13.29
CA SER A 74 0.72 -21.59 13.89
C SER A 74 2.18 -21.97 13.68
N PRO A 75 2.96 -22.20 14.74
CA PRO A 75 4.37 -22.52 14.57
C PRO A 75 4.40 -23.75 13.67
N LEU A 76 5.14 -23.64 12.56
CA LEU A 76 5.41 -24.76 11.67
C LEU A 76 5.81 -25.94 12.56
N VAL A 77 4.91 -26.92 12.67
CA VAL A 77 5.18 -28.16 13.36
C VAL A 77 6.18 -28.89 12.46
N ASN A 78 7.42 -28.98 12.97
CA ASN A 78 8.48 -29.89 12.53
C ASN A 78 7.92 -31.24 12.06
#